data_AF-A0A2D6MX28-F1
#
_entry.id   AF-A0A2D6MX28-F1
#
_cell.length_a   1.000
_cell.length_b   1.000
_cell.length_c   1.000
_cell.angle_alpha   90.00
_cell.angle_beta   90.00
_cell.angle_gamma   90.00
#
_symmetry.space_group_name_H-M   'P 1'
#
loop_
_entity.id
_entity.type
_entity.pdbx_description
1 polymer ?
#
loop_
_entity_poly.entity_id
_entity_poly.type
_entity_poly.pdbx_seq_one_letter_code
_entity_poly.pdbx_strand_id
1 'polypeptide(L)'
;MPHGSSDDCRSHRSRPRRARDPRLRKEKVLHTRVSDDLAADIRKFAEELRVPASNLIRNVLEEVFTVVDSVSDDVGELFDDLLDEAEGVRDRVRDQAASRRRRRPHHGFQRRRSGRFDEDDVEAELCRDEAAEAAHASTDAAEGAADPVDPDTRDTSDARAAARPRAAELFPDVLGWQPLVLNRDFECGRCSRALSAGDSAFLGLREQGLSQIALCGRCAGSR
;
A
#
# COMPACT_ATOMS: atom_id res chain seq x y z
N MET A 1 -31.98 -51.45 41.73
CA MET A 1 -33.40 -51.05 41.92
C MET A 1 -33.50 -49.55 41.74
N PRO A 2 -34.52 -49.05 41.03
CA PRO A 2 -34.36 -47.90 40.16
C PRO A 2 -35.34 -46.74 40.44
N HIS A 3 -35.16 -45.63 39.72
CA HIS A 3 -36.13 -44.57 39.33
C HIS A 3 -36.87 -43.79 40.44
N GLY A 4 -37.07 -42.48 40.37
CA GLY A 4 -36.79 -41.53 39.31
C GLY A 4 -37.12 -40.10 39.77
N SER A 5 -36.22 -39.17 39.45
CA SER A 5 -36.51 -37.73 39.44
C SER A 5 -37.54 -37.46 38.35
N SER A 6 -38.75 -37.09 38.77
CA SER A 6 -39.68 -36.35 37.93
C SER A 6 -39.58 -34.87 38.29
N ASP A 7 -39.84 -34.05 37.28
CA ASP A 7 -40.23 -32.66 37.37
C ASP A 7 -39.13 -31.65 37.70
N ASP A 8 -38.51 -31.12 36.64
CA ASP A 8 -38.71 -29.70 36.37
C ASP A 8 -38.46 -29.36 34.89
N CYS A 9 -39.46 -29.67 34.07
CA CYS A 9 -39.61 -29.08 32.75
C CYS A 9 -40.24 -27.69 32.91
N ARG A 10 -39.45 -26.61 32.89
CA ARG A 10 -39.95 -25.25 32.52
C ARG A 10 -38.82 -24.25 32.28
N SER A 11 -38.42 -24.11 31.01
CA SER A 11 -38.29 -22.80 30.35
C SER A 11 -37.62 -22.92 28.98
N HIS A 12 -38.26 -23.66 28.05
CA HIS A 12 -38.03 -23.39 26.63
C HIS A 12 -38.70 -22.05 26.29
N ARG A 13 -37.97 -20.97 26.59
CA ARG A 13 -38.27 -19.61 26.18
C ARG A 13 -38.38 -19.64 24.65
N SER A 14 -39.62 -19.66 24.16
CA SER A 14 -39.94 -19.69 22.74
C SER A 14 -39.33 -18.47 22.09
N ARG A 15 -38.19 -18.66 21.40
CA ARG A 15 -37.60 -17.63 20.55
C ARG A 15 -38.67 -17.24 19.53
N PRO A 16 -39.02 -15.94 19.40
CA PRO A 16 -39.96 -15.53 18.38
C PRO A 16 -39.32 -15.86 17.03
N ARG A 17 -39.99 -16.72 16.26
CA ARG A 17 -39.66 -16.97 14.86
C ARG A 17 -39.71 -15.60 14.18
N ARG A 18 -38.54 -15.02 13.88
CA ARG A 18 -38.44 -13.78 13.10
C ARG A 18 -39.35 -13.95 11.89
N ALA A 19 -40.39 -13.10 11.82
CA ALA A 19 -41.27 -13.04 10.68
C ALA A 19 -40.39 -12.76 9.45
N ARG A 20 -40.25 -13.77 8.59
CA ARG A 20 -39.49 -13.67 7.33
C ARG A 20 -40.22 -12.64 6.48
N ASP A 21 -39.56 -11.51 6.19
CA ASP A 21 -40.12 -10.43 5.37
C ASP A 21 -40.61 -10.99 4.01
N PRO A 22 -41.90 -10.86 3.66
CA PRO A 22 -42.44 -11.31 2.37
C PRO A 22 -41.81 -10.63 1.15
N ARG A 23 -41.10 -9.50 1.32
CA ARG A 23 -40.41 -8.76 0.25
C ARG A 23 -39.16 -9.47 -0.29
N LEU A 24 -38.71 -10.55 0.37
CA LEU A 24 -37.64 -11.43 -0.11
C LEU A 24 -38.07 -12.37 -1.27
N ARG A 25 -39.31 -12.28 -1.75
CA ARG A 25 -39.85 -13.16 -2.82
C ARG A 25 -39.90 -12.52 -4.22
N LYS A 26 -39.29 -11.36 -4.41
CA LYS A 26 -39.09 -10.83 -5.76
C LYS A 26 -37.66 -11.09 -6.15
N GLU A 27 -37.44 -12.11 -6.97
CA GLU A 27 -36.18 -12.29 -7.68
C GLU A 27 -35.91 -11.01 -8.46
N LYS A 28 -34.88 -10.25 -8.03
CA LYS A 28 -34.51 -9.01 -8.69
C LYS A 28 -33.74 -9.37 -9.95
N VAL A 29 -34.39 -9.24 -11.10
CA VAL A 29 -33.76 -9.48 -12.40
C VAL A 29 -32.85 -8.30 -12.72
N LEU A 30 -31.56 -8.59 -12.90
CA LEU A 30 -30.55 -7.63 -13.34
C LEU A 30 -30.30 -7.87 -14.83
N HIS A 31 -30.53 -6.84 -15.65
CA HIS A 31 -30.11 -6.85 -17.04
C HIS A 31 -28.71 -6.24 -17.13
N THR A 32 -27.75 -7.04 -17.60
CA THR A 32 -26.37 -6.61 -17.82
C THR A 32 -26.04 -6.65 -19.32
N ARG A 33 -25.13 -5.78 -19.75
CA ARG A 33 -24.56 -5.81 -21.10
C ARG A 33 -23.28 -6.63 -21.04
N VAL A 34 -23.18 -7.65 -21.88
CA VAL A 34 -22.01 -8.52 -22.02
C VAL A 34 -21.72 -8.71 -23.50
N SER A 35 -20.49 -9.04 -23.88
CA SER A 35 -20.18 -9.40 -25.26
C SER A 35 -20.89 -10.70 -25.67
N ASP A 36 -21.16 -10.85 -26.97
CA ASP A 36 -21.81 -12.05 -27.50
C ASP A 36 -20.98 -13.32 -27.24
N ASP A 37 -19.65 -13.20 -27.37
CA ASP A 37 -18.69 -14.27 -27.08
C ASP A 37 -18.78 -14.71 -25.61
N LEU A 38 -18.75 -13.77 -24.67
CA LEU A 38 -18.85 -14.08 -23.24
C LEU A 38 -20.20 -14.73 -22.89
N ALA A 39 -21.29 -14.27 -23.50
CA ALA A 39 -22.61 -14.87 -23.29
C ALA A 39 -22.67 -16.31 -23.83
N ALA A 40 -22.01 -16.59 -24.96
CA ALA A 40 -21.89 -17.93 -25.51
C ALA A 40 -21.07 -18.85 -24.60
N ASP A 41 -19.94 -18.36 -24.10
CA ASP A 41 -19.09 -19.10 -23.18
C ASP A 41 -19.81 -19.44 -21.87
N ILE A 42 -20.51 -18.48 -21.26
CA ILE A 42 -21.30 -18.71 -20.04
C ILE A 42 -22.35 -19.81 -20.26
N ARG A 43 -23.03 -19.80 -21.41
CA ARG A 43 -24.02 -20.84 -21.74
C ARG A 43 -23.36 -22.20 -21.89
N LYS A 44 -22.23 -22.27 -22.61
CA LYS A 44 -21.47 -23.52 -22.80
C LYS A 44 -21.02 -24.11 -21.46
N PHE A 45 -20.44 -23.30 -20.57
CA PHE A 45 -20.03 -23.75 -19.24
C PHE A 45 -21.22 -24.21 -18.38
N ALA A 46 -22.35 -23.51 -18.46
CA ALA A 46 -23.57 -23.92 -17.76
C ALA A 46 -24.11 -25.27 -18.27
N GLU A 47 -24.05 -25.52 -19.58
CA GLU A 47 -24.43 -26.79 -20.20
C GLU A 47 -23.51 -27.95 -19.79
N GLU A 48 -22.19 -27.72 -19.80
CA GLU A 48 -21.19 -28.70 -19.34
C GLU A 48 -21.43 -29.11 -17.88
N LEU A 49 -21.77 -28.15 -17.03
CA LEU A 49 -22.11 -28.36 -15.62
C LEU A 49 -23.55 -28.82 -15.39
N ARG A 50 -24.39 -28.89 -16.45
CA ARG A 50 -25.82 -29.22 -16.41
C ARG A 50 -26.63 -28.37 -15.42
N VAL A 51 -26.30 -27.09 -15.31
CA VAL A 51 -27.02 -26.11 -14.48
C VAL A 51 -27.54 -24.96 -15.35
N PRO A 52 -28.62 -24.27 -14.95
CA PRO A 52 -29.04 -23.05 -15.63
C PRO A 52 -27.97 -21.96 -15.52
N ALA A 53 -27.74 -21.20 -16.60
CA ALA A 53 -26.77 -20.11 -16.62
C ALA A 53 -26.96 -19.08 -15.49
N SER A 54 -28.21 -18.79 -15.12
CA SER A 54 -28.52 -17.90 -14.00
C SER A 54 -28.02 -18.40 -12.64
N ASN A 55 -28.00 -19.73 -12.44
CA ASN A 55 -27.49 -20.35 -11.22
C ASN A 55 -25.97 -20.31 -11.19
N LEU A 56 -25.33 -20.57 -12.35
CA LEU A 56 -23.88 -20.46 -12.48
C LEU A 56 -23.41 -19.03 -12.17
N ILE A 57 -24.02 -18.03 -12.81
CA ILE A 57 -23.67 -16.62 -12.61
C ILE A 57 -23.85 -16.23 -11.13
N ARG A 58 -24.95 -16.65 -10.50
CA ARG A 58 -25.18 -16.38 -9.08
C ARG A 58 -24.07 -16.96 -8.22
N ASN A 59 -23.77 -18.25 -8.37
CA ASN A 59 -22.77 -18.92 -7.56
C ASN A 59 -21.38 -18.30 -7.74
N VAL A 60 -20.98 -18.01 -8.98
CA VAL A 60 -19.68 -17.39 -9.27
C VAL A 60 -19.60 -15.98 -8.68
N LEU A 61 -20.65 -15.17 -8.81
CA LEU A 61 -20.66 -13.84 -8.20
C LEU A 61 -20.61 -13.94 -6.67
N GLU A 62 -21.41 -14.81 -6.05
CA GLU A 62 -21.40 -15.02 -4.60
C GLU A 62 -20.03 -15.50 -4.10
N GLU A 63 -19.37 -16.40 -4.83
CA GLU A 63 -18.03 -16.89 -4.51
C GLU A 63 -16.97 -15.79 -4.63
N VAL A 64 -16.95 -15.05 -5.75
CA VAL A 64 -16.00 -13.94 -5.96
C VAL A 64 -16.19 -12.86 -4.90
N PHE A 65 -17.43 -12.50 -4.57
CA PHE A 65 -17.68 -11.51 -3.51
C PHE A 65 -17.25 -12.02 -2.13
N THR A 66 -17.49 -13.29 -1.81
CA THR A 66 -17.02 -13.88 -0.54
C THR A 66 -15.49 -13.82 -0.41
N VAL A 67 -14.77 -14.12 -1.50
CA VAL A 67 -13.29 -14.08 -1.52
C VAL A 67 -12.77 -12.63 -1.44
N VAL A 68 -13.43 -11.68 -2.11
CA VAL A 68 -13.04 -10.26 -2.04
C VAL A 68 -13.28 -9.69 -0.65
N ASP A 69 -14.41 -10.03 -0.02
CA ASP A 69 -14.71 -9.60 1.34
C ASP A 69 -13.67 -10.14 2.33
N SER A 70 -13.31 -11.43 2.24
CA SER A 70 -12.29 -12.00 3.14
C SER A 70 -10.92 -11.33 2.99
N VAL A 71 -10.48 -11.08 1.75
CA VAL A 71 -9.20 -10.38 1.50
C VAL A 71 -9.26 -8.94 2.00
N SER A 72 -10.41 -8.28 1.89
CA SER A 72 -10.57 -6.90 2.38
C SER A 72 -10.52 -6.84 3.90
N ASP A 73 -11.10 -7.83 4.57
CA ASP A 73 -11.04 -7.98 6.03
C ASP A 73 -9.59 -8.25 6.48
N ASP A 74 -8.88 -9.19 5.84
CA ASP A 74 -7.47 -9.51 6.15
C ASP A 74 -6.54 -8.30 5.97
N VAL A 75 -6.75 -7.51 4.90
CA VAL A 75 -5.98 -6.29 4.65
C VAL A 75 -6.30 -5.22 5.68
N GLY A 76 -7.57 -5.11 6.10
CA GLY A 76 -7.99 -4.21 7.18
C GLY A 76 -7.26 -4.52 8.49
N GLU A 77 -7.26 -5.78 8.91
CA GLU A 77 -6.58 -6.23 10.13
C GLU A 77 -5.07 -5.92 10.09
N LEU A 78 -4.42 -6.15 8.94
CA LEU A 78 -2.99 -5.84 8.78
C LEU A 78 -2.69 -4.33 8.89
N PHE A 79 -3.56 -3.47 8.34
CA PHE A 79 -3.40 -2.02 8.49
C PHE A 79 -3.61 -1.57 9.92
N ASP A 80 -4.60 -2.13 10.62
CA ASP A 80 -4.87 -1.82 12.02
C ASP A 80 -3.67 -2.21 12.91
N ASP A 81 -3.08 -3.39 12.71
CA ASP A 81 -1.87 -3.83 13.43
C ASP A 81 -0.68 -2.87 13.22
N LEU A 82 -0.49 -2.40 11.97
CA LEU A 82 0.57 -1.45 11.63
C LEU A 82 0.32 -0.05 12.24
N LEU A 83 -0.95 0.38 12.29
CA LEU A 83 -1.32 1.64 12.93
C LEU A 83 -1.10 1.58 14.44
N ASP A 84 -1.49 0.48 15.09
CA ASP A 84 -1.28 0.26 16.53
C ASP A 84 0.22 0.26 16.89
N GLU A 85 1.07 -0.38 16.07
CA GLU A 85 2.51 -0.35 16.27
C GLU A 85 3.09 1.06 16.10
N ALA A 86 2.63 1.80 15.09
CA ALA A 86 3.05 3.18 14.85
C ALA A 86 2.65 4.12 16.00
N GLU A 87 1.44 3.95 16.56
CA GLU A 87 0.99 4.68 17.74
C GLU A 87 1.84 4.35 18.96
N GLY A 88 2.14 3.06 19.20
CA GLY A 88 3.00 2.62 20.29
C GLY A 88 4.44 3.16 20.22
N VAL A 89 4.97 3.38 19.01
CA VAL A 89 6.27 4.04 18.80
C VAL A 89 6.17 5.54 19.10
N ARG A 90 5.11 6.22 18.63
CA ARG A 90 4.89 7.66 18.88
C ARG A 90 4.75 7.95 20.37
N ASP A 91 4.04 7.12 21.11
CA ASP A 91 3.89 7.25 22.55
C ASP A 91 5.23 7.05 23.29
N ARG A 92 6.04 6.06 22.88
CA ARG A 92 7.40 5.87 23.41
C ARG A 92 8.29 7.09 23.17
N VAL A 93 8.24 7.69 21.98
CA VAL A 93 9.00 8.91 21.66
C VAL A 93 8.52 10.09 22.51
N ARG A 94 7.20 10.23 22.70
CA ARG A 94 6.59 11.27 23.53
C ARG A 94 7.00 11.14 25.00
N ASP A 95 6.94 9.94 25.55
CA ASP A 95 7.34 9.64 26.94
C ASP A 95 8.84 9.84 27.16
N GLN A 96 9.67 9.48 26.17
CA GLN A 96 11.10 9.71 26.21
C GLN A 96 11.44 11.22 26.17
N ALA A 97 10.70 12.02 25.39
CA ALA A 97 10.84 13.47 25.38
C ALA A 97 10.36 14.11 26.71
N ALA A 98 9.26 13.62 27.29
CA ALA A 98 8.73 14.11 28.56
C ALA A 98 9.66 13.80 29.75
N SER A 99 10.25 12.60 29.78
CA SER A 99 11.20 12.19 30.82
C SER A 99 12.55 12.94 30.72
N ARG A 100 13.01 13.30 29.52
CA ARG A 100 14.16 14.21 29.33
C ARG A 100 13.90 15.61 29.89
N ARG A 101 12.68 16.15 29.77
CA ARG A 101 12.31 17.45 30.38
C ARG A 101 12.26 17.41 31.91
N ARG A 102 11.94 16.25 32.52
CA ARG A 102 11.89 16.09 33.98
C ARG A 102 13.25 15.86 34.65
N ARG A 103 14.32 15.57 33.88
CA ARG A 103 15.70 15.38 34.39
C ARG A 103 16.57 16.64 34.40
N ARG A 104 16.01 17.85 34.21
CA ARG A 104 16.74 19.08 34.53
C ARG A 104 16.88 19.20 36.05
N PRO A 105 18.10 19.17 36.62
CA PRO A 105 18.27 19.38 38.06
C PRO A 105 17.91 20.82 38.39
N HIS A 106 17.00 20.99 39.36
CA HIS A 106 16.89 22.22 40.13
C HIS A 106 18.18 22.37 40.94
N HIS A 107 19.21 23.01 40.38
CA HIS A 107 20.31 23.57 41.18
C HIS A 107 20.28 25.08 41.02
N GLY A 108 19.82 25.76 42.06
CA GLY A 108 19.92 27.21 42.14
C GLY A 108 21.38 27.64 42.31
N PHE A 109 21.72 28.81 41.77
CA PHE A 109 22.35 29.87 42.56
C PHE A 109 22.30 31.22 41.83
N GLN A 110 21.63 32.17 42.49
CA GLN A 110 21.87 33.61 42.61
C GLN A 110 22.50 34.43 41.47
N ARG A 111 21.71 35.42 41.03
CA ARG A 111 22.05 36.83 40.75
C ARG A 111 23.30 37.13 39.90
N ARG A 112 23.04 37.62 38.69
CA ARG A 112 23.31 39.00 38.20
C ARG A 112 22.66 39.13 36.82
N ARG A 113 21.63 39.97 36.70
CA ARG A 113 21.64 41.28 36.03
C ARG A 113 21.61 41.14 34.48
N SER A 114 20.55 41.70 33.89
CA SER A 114 20.29 41.96 32.44
C SER A 114 20.22 40.73 31.53
N GLY A 115 19.30 40.58 30.60
CA GLY A 115 18.19 41.41 30.13
C GLY A 115 17.18 40.50 29.42
N ARG A 116 16.06 41.11 29.04
CA ARG A 116 15.08 40.71 28.01
C ARG A 116 15.26 39.32 27.37
N PHE A 117 14.20 38.51 27.43
CA PHE A 117 13.98 37.48 26.43
C PHE A 117 13.86 38.20 25.08
N ASP A 118 14.88 38.11 24.24
CA ASP A 118 14.82 38.65 22.89
C ASP A 118 14.06 37.64 22.03
N GLU A 119 12.81 37.98 21.71
CA GLU A 119 11.98 37.31 20.70
C GLU A 119 12.65 37.33 19.30
N ASP A 120 13.71 38.13 19.14
CA ASP A 120 14.55 38.22 17.94
C ASP A 120 15.31 36.93 17.60
N ASP A 121 15.48 35.97 18.52
CA ASP A 121 16.26 34.75 18.28
C ASP A 121 15.49 33.73 17.40
N VAL A 122 14.15 33.77 17.42
CA VAL A 122 13.30 32.90 16.60
C VAL A 122 13.15 33.47 15.19
N GLU A 123 13.05 34.79 15.06
CA GLU A 123 12.96 35.49 13.78
C GLU A 123 14.29 35.43 13.01
N ALA A 124 15.43 35.44 13.72
CA ALA A 124 16.76 35.23 13.12
C ALA A 124 17.05 33.77 12.72
N GLU A 125 16.36 32.78 13.28
CA GLU A 125 16.41 31.38 12.81
C GLU A 125 15.59 31.22 11.52
N LEU A 126 14.35 31.73 11.49
CA LEU A 126 13.47 31.65 10.31
C LEU A 126 14.02 32.42 9.09
N CYS A 127 14.65 33.58 9.32
CA CYS A 127 15.22 34.39 8.24
C CYS A 127 16.48 33.74 7.60
N ARG A 128 17.15 32.82 8.30
CA ARG A 128 18.27 32.03 7.74
C ARG A 128 17.79 30.93 6.80
N ASP A 129 16.64 30.34 7.09
CA ASP A 129 16.06 29.28 6.26
C ASP A 129 15.48 29.85 4.96
N GLU A 130 14.80 31.02 5.00
CA GLU A 130 14.31 31.69 3.79
C GLU A 130 15.44 32.21 2.86
N ALA A 131 16.57 32.64 3.41
CA ALA A 131 17.72 33.08 2.62
C ALA A 131 18.42 31.92 1.88
N ALA A 132 18.37 30.70 2.44
CA ALA A 132 18.87 29.50 1.77
C ALA A 132 17.97 29.12 0.58
N GLU A 133 16.65 29.24 0.73
CA GLU A 133 15.70 28.95 -0.36
C GLU A 133 15.77 29.98 -1.50
N ALA A 134 15.99 31.27 -1.19
CA ALA A 134 16.13 32.32 -2.21
C ALA A 134 17.42 32.17 -3.06
N ALA A 135 18.49 31.62 -2.49
CA ALA A 135 19.72 31.34 -3.25
C ALA A 135 19.51 30.23 -4.30
N HIS A 136 18.67 29.23 -4.00
CA HIS A 136 18.34 28.14 -4.92
C HIS A 136 17.35 28.55 -6.02
N ALA A 137 16.52 29.59 -5.82
CA ALA A 137 15.57 30.06 -6.83
C ALA A 137 16.21 30.96 -7.91
N SER A 138 17.39 31.53 -7.66
CA SER A 138 18.05 32.49 -8.58
C SER A 138 18.95 31.84 -9.63
N THR A 139 19.20 30.52 -9.56
CA THR A 139 20.00 29.79 -10.55
C THR A 139 19.21 29.25 -11.75
N ASP A 140 17.87 29.37 -11.76
CA ASP A 140 17.01 28.81 -12.83
C ASP A 140 16.54 29.83 -13.88
N ALA A 141 16.98 31.09 -13.82
CA ALA A 141 16.43 32.17 -14.66
C ALA A 141 17.36 32.74 -15.74
N ALA A 142 18.58 32.22 -15.92
CA ALA A 142 19.51 32.75 -16.93
C ALA A 142 20.29 31.64 -17.64
N GLU A 143 19.68 31.03 -18.65
CA GLU A 143 20.28 30.85 -19.99
C GLU A 143 19.27 30.10 -20.90
N GLY A 144 18.60 30.87 -21.77
CA GLY A 144 17.96 30.33 -22.96
C GLY A 144 18.87 30.53 -24.17
N ALA A 145 18.97 29.55 -25.05
CA ALA A 145 19.21 29.72 -26.50
C ALA A 145 19.34 28.36 -27.19
N ALA A 146 18.82 28.29 -28.41
CA ALA A 146 18.76 27.13 -29.27
C ALA A 146 20.09 26.86 -30.03
N ASP A 147 20.23 25.57 -30.40
CA ASP A 147 21.06 24.93 -31.46
C ASP A 147 22.61 24.90 -31.34
N PRO A 148 23.32 23.88 -31.89
CA PRO A 148 22.88 22.87 -32.86
C PRO A 148 23.09 21.39 -32.44
N VAL A 149 22.37 20.51 -33.14
CA VAL A 149 22.63 19.07 -33.21
C VAL A 149 24.03 18.82 -33.78
N ASP A 150 24.90 18.17 -33.01
CA ASP A 150 26.15 17.55 -33.51
C ASP A 150 26.09 16.02 -33.28
N PRO A 151 26.10 15.19 -34.33
CA PRO A 151 25.86 13.76 -34.24
C PRO A 151 27.15 12.92 -34.22
N ASP A 152 28.07 13.11 -33.27
CA ASP A 152 29.11 12.10 -33.03
C ASP A 152 29.84 12.32 -31.69
N THR A 153 29.31 11.76 -30.61
CA THR A 153 30.16 11.23 -29.53
C THR A 153 29.75 9.80 -29.28
N ARG A 154 30.25 8.93 -30.16
CA ARG A 154 30.51 7.55 -29.81
C ARG A 154 31.54 7.51 -28.67
N ASP A 155 31.30 6.51 -27.83
CA ASP A 155 32.31 5.72 -27.14
C ASP A 155 32.72 6.19 -25.73
N THR A 156 32.28 5.43 -24.72
CA THR A 156 33.14 4.48 -23.98
C THR A 156 32.54 4.14 -22.61
N SER A 157 31.41 3.43 -22.59
CA SER A 157 31.07 2.61 -21.41
C SER A 157 30.44 1.26 -21.76
N ASP A 158 30.68 0.78 -22.99
CA ASP A 158 30.30 -0.56 -23.47
C ASP A 158 31.30 -1.67 -23.08
N ALA A 159 32.31 -1.37 -22.26
CA ALA A 159 33.34 -2.34 -21.87
C ALA A 159 33.08 -3.08 -20.54
N ARG A 160 31.84 -3.10 -20.04
CA ARG A 160 31.39 -4.04 -18.97
C ARG A 160 30.03 -4.68 -19.26
N ALA A 161 29.66 -4.81 -20.53
CA ALA A 161 28.57 -5.68 -20.98
C ALA A 161 28.98 -7.17 -20.94
N ALA A 162 29.67 -7.59 -19.87
CA ALA A 162 29.79 -9.00 -19.55
C ALA A 162 28.40 -9.45 -19.09
N ALA A 163 27.67 -10.10 -20.01
CA ALA A 163 26.43 -10.84 -19.81
C ALA A 163 25.75 -10.59 -18.45
N ARG A 164 25.13 -9.41 -18.30
CA ARG A 164 24.40 -9.10 -17.06
C ARG A 164 23.26 -10.11 -16.95
N PRO A 165 23.19 -10.91 -15.88
CA PRO A 165 22.20 -11.96 -15.75
C PRO A 165 20.80 -11.37 -15.90
N ARG A 166 19.94 -12.10 -16.61
CA ARG A 166 18.57 -11.66 -16.89
C ARG A 166 17.80 -11.52 -15.58
N ALA A 167 16.77 -10.68 -15.58
CA ALA A 167 15.91 -10.55 -14.40
C ALA A 167 15.32 -11.92 -13.98
N ALA A 168 14.98 -12.79 -14.94
CA ALA A 168 14.49 -14.14 -14.67
C ALA A 168 15.54 -15.07 -14.00
N GLU A 169 16.84 -14.82 -14.21
CA GLU A 169 17.91 -15.62 -13.60
C GLU A 169 18.21 -15.15 -12.17
N LEU A 170 18.06 -13.85 -11.92
CA LEU A 170 18.29 -13.26 -10.61
C LEU A 170 17.10 -13.46 -9.66
N PHE A 171 15.88 -13.55 -10.20
CA PHE A 171 14.64 -13.60 -9.43
C PHE A 171 13.75 -14.76 -9.92
N PRO A 172 14.15 -16.02 -9.67
CA PRO A 172 13.46 -17.21 -10.19
C PRO A 172 12.07 -17.42 -9.59
N ASP A 173 11.80 -16.83 -8.43
CA ASP A 173 10.52 -16.87 -7.72
C ASP A 173 9.52 -15.80 -8.20
N VAL A 174 9.95 -14.89 -9.08
CA VAL A 174 9.12 -13.81 -9.62
C VAL A 174 8.49 -14.28 -10.94
N LEU A 175 7.17 -14.45 -10.92
CA LEU A 175 6.36 -14.86 -12.06
C LEU A 175 6.15 -13.73 -13.08
N GLY A 176 6.19 -12.48 -12.63
CA GLY A 176 5.90 -11.33 -13.47
C GLY A 176 6.20 -10.00 -12.79
N TRP A 177 5.98 -8.91 -13.51
CA TRP A 177 6.30 -7.56 -13.05
C TRP A 177 5.08 -6.65 -13.17
N GLN A 178 4.69 -6.00 -12.07
CA GLN A 178 3.59 -5.04 -12.02
C GLN A 178 4.13 -3.60 -12.05
N PRO A 179 3.69 -2.74 -12.98
CA PRO A 179 4.08 -1.33 -12.99
C PRO A 179 3.40 -0.59 -11.83
N LEU A 180 4.17 0.25 -11.13
CA LEU A 180 3.66 1.13 -10.08
C LEU A 180 4.47 2.42 -9.98
N VAL A 181 3.92 3.39 -9.26
CA VAL A 181 4.61 4.63 -8.87
C VAL A 181 5.02 4.51 -7.41
N LEU A 182 6.29 4.75 -7.10
CA LEU A 182 6.81 4.63 -5.74
C LEU A 182 6.31 5.77 -4.85
N ASN A 183 5.96 5.46 -3.59
CA ASN A 183 5.64 6.48 -2.58
C ASN A 183 6.80 6.74 -1.60
N ARG A 184 7.89 5.98 -1.74
CA ARG A 184 9.11 6.07 -0.93
C ARG A 184 10.30 5.75 -1.81
N ASP A 185 11.48 6.21 -1.40
CA ASP A 185 12.72 5.86 -2.08
C ASP A 185 12.96 4.35 -1.98
N PHE A 186 13.46 3.79 -3.08
CA PHE A 186 13.68 2.36 -3.22
C PHE A 186 14.93 2.08 -4.06
N GLU A 187 15.60 0.96 -3.82
CA GLU A 187 16.75 0.55 -4.64
C GLU A 187 16.34 -0.49 -5.67
N CYS A 188 16.71 -0.27 -6.93
CA CYS A 188 16.49 -1.26 -7.97
C CYS A 188 17.23 -2.56 -7.63
N GLY A 189 16.50 -3.67 -7.46
CA GLY A 189 17.07 -4.96 -7.06
C GLY A 189 18.10 -5.54 -8.03
N ARG A 190 18.20 -5.01 -9.25
CA ARG A 190 19.17 -5.46 -10.27
C ARG A 190 20.38 -4.54 -10.45
N CYS A 191 20.18 -3.23 -10.54
CA CYS A 191 21.28 -2.28 -10.79
C CYS A 191 21.65 -1.41 -9.59
N SER A 192 20.95 -1.59 -8.46
CA SER A 192 21.14 -0.81 -7.22
C SER A 192 21.02 0.71 -7.42
N ARG A 193 20.42 1.14 -8.53
CA ARG A 193 20.08 2.55 -8.75
C ARG A 193 19.01 2.94 -7.75
N ALA A 194 19.21 4.06 -7.06
CA ALA A 194 18.18 4.71 -6.26
C ALA A 194 17.04 5.19 -7.17
N LEU A 195 15.81 4.84 -6.78
CA LEU A 195 14.55 5.28 -7.35
C LEU A 195 13.86 6.11 -6.29
N SER A 196 13.45 7.32 -6.64
CA SER A 196 12.84 8.23 -5.68
C SER A 196 11.34 8.04 -5.58
N ALA A 197 10.73 8.54 -4.51
CA ALA A 197 9.27 8.70 -4.48
C ALA A 197 8.78 9.48 -5.73
N GLY A 198 7.74 8.98 -6.38
CA GLY A 198 7.22 9.48 -7.65
C GLY A 198 7.78 8.80 -8.90
N ASP A 199 8.87 8.03 -8.80
CA ASP A 199 9.42 7.31 -9.95
C ASP A 199 8.56 6.08 -10.33
N SER A 200 8.49 5.82 -11.63
CA SER A 200 7.90 4.58 -12.17
C SER A 200 8.84 3.40 -11.95
N ALA A 201 8.35 2.38 -11.25
CA ALA A 201 9.07 1.14 -10.96
C ALA A 201 8.21 -0.09 -11.29
N PHE A 202 8.84 -1.25 -11.28
CA PHE A 202 8.21 -2.54 -11.56
C PHE A 202 8.40 -3.46 -10.36
N LEU A 203 7.32 -3.86 -9.69
CA LEU A 203 7.36 -4.73 -8.52
C LEU A 203 7.15 -6.19 -8.94
N GLY A 204 7.96 -7.10 -8.42
CA GLY A 204 7.85 -8.52 -8.75
C GLY A 204 6.59 -9.14 -8.15
N LEU A 205 5.87 -9.94 -8.94
CA LEU A 205 4.73 -10.77 -8.53
C LEU A 205 5.21 -12.22 -8.30
N ARG A 206 4.82 -12.83 -7.19
CA ARG A 206 5.12 -14.22 -6.81
C ARG A 206 3.84 -15.01 -6.64
N GLU A 207 3.93 -16.34 -6.52
CA GLU A 207 2.76 -17.22 -6.27
C GLU A 207 2.00 -16.84 -5.00
N GLN A 208 2.70 -16.34 -3.98
CA GLN A 208 2.16 -15.97 -2.67
C GLN A 208 1.80 -14.48 -2.56
N GLY A 209 1.88 -13.71 -3.65
CA GLY A 209 1.58 -12.27 -3.67
C GLY A 209 2.73 -11.39 -4.14
N LEU A 210 2.80 -10.15 -3.66
CA LEU A 210 3.80 -9.17 -4.09
C LEU A 210 5.17 -9.43 -3.45
N SER A 211 6.24 -9.26 -4.23
CA SER A 211 7.61 -9.26 -3.74
C SER A 211 8.02 -7.90 -3.20
N GLN A 212 9.07 -7.87 -2.37
CA GLN A 212 9.73 -6.63 -1.98
C GLN A 212 10.79 -6.20 -3.01
N ILE A 213 10.84 -6.80 -4.20
CA ILE A 213 11.85 -6.51 -5.21
C ILE A 213 11.23 -5.57 -6.24
N ALA A 214 11.77 -4.36 -6.36
CA ALA A 214 11.41 -3.42 -7.41
C ALA A 214 12.56 -3.23 -8.41
N LEU A 215 12.20 -3.07 -9.68
CA LEU A 215 13.13 -2.77 -10.77
C LEU A 215 12.82 -1.44 -11.43
N CYS A 216 13.86 -0.74 -11.87
CA CYS A 216 13.71 0.43 -12.71
C CYS A 216 13.25 0.03 -14.13
N GLY A 217 12.66 0.96 -14.88
CA GLY A 217 12.15 0.66 -16.23
C GLY A 217 13.20 0.13 -17.21
N ARG A 218 14.47 0.51 -17.05
CA ARG A 218 15.57 -0.04 -17.87
C ARG A 218 15.83 -1.52 -17.56
N CYS A 219 15.78 -1.90 -16.29
CA CYS A 219 16.04 -3.28 -15.85
C CYS A 219 14.87 -4.23 -16.09
N ALA A 220 13.64 -3.71 -16.07
CA ALA A 220 12.44 -4.47 -16.40
C ALA A 220 12.28 -4.70 -17.91
N GLY A 221 12.71 -3.75 -18.75
CA GLY A 221 12.57 -3.82 -20.22
C GLY A 221 13.67 -4.61 -20.95
N SER A 222 14.80 -4.89 -20.31
CA SER A 222 15.87 -5.69 -20.94
C SER A 222 15.51 -7.18 -20.92
N ARG A 223 15.13 -7.72 -22.08
CA ARG A 223 14.91 -9.16 -22.33
C ARG A 223 16.23 -9.88 -22.58
#